data_AF-A0A2U1MAZ7-F1
#
_entry.id   AF-A0A2U1MAZ7-F1
#
_cell.length_a   1.000
_cell.length_b   1.000
_cell.length_c   1.000
_cell.angle_alpha   90.00
_cell.angle_beta   90.00
_cell.angle_gamma   90.00
#
_symmetry.space_group_name_H-M   'P 1'
#
loop_
_entity.id
_entity.type
_entity.pdbx_description
1 polymer ?
#
loop_
_entity_poly.entity_id
_entity_poly.type
_entity_poly.pdbx_seq_one_letter_code
_entity_poly.pdbx_strand_id
1 'polypeptide(L)'
;MKSTGCNILLMQKSVLNDAVTDLLSLYLTKAKMLVIKDVERHDIKFITNTLNCLPIVNIEYFHLQKPWFADIVEEVSCGDENIVKITGIKNMTNTTNVVIHG
;
A
#
# COMPACT_ATOMS: atom_id res chain seq x y z
N MET A 1 11.81 -0.93 -10.37
CA MET A 1 10.37 -1.03 -10.02
C MET A 1 9.52 -1.88 -10.99
N LYS A 2 9.83 -1.99 -12.31
CA LYS A 2 9.10 -2.94 -13.20
C LYS A 2 9.44 -4.43 -12.97
N SER A 3 10.61 -4.72 -12.41
CA SER A 3 11.10 -6.10 -12.23
C SER A 3 10.59 -6.79 -10.97
N THR A 4 9.93 -6.06 -10.07
CA THR A 4 9.52 -6.58 -8.76
C THR A 4 8.12 -7.19 -8.77
N GLY A 5 7.33 -6.99 -9.84
CA GLY A 5 5.96 -7.53 -9.93
C GLY A 5 5.02 -6.97 -8.86
N CYS A 6 5.36 -5.84 -8.24
CA CYS A 6 4.52 -5.20 -7.22
C CYS A 6 3.46 -4.36 -7.91
N ASN A 7 2.18 -4.68 -7.68
CA ASN A 7 1.07 -3.90 -8.22
C ASN A 7 0.60 -2.80 -7.27
N ILE A 8 0.98 -2.86 -5.99
CA ILE A 8 0.48 -1.95 -4.95
C ILE A 8 1.65 -1.41 -4.14
N LEU A 9 1.62 -0.11 -3.88
CA LEU A 9 2.59 0.60 -3.05
C LEU A 9 1.86 1.44 -2.01
N LEU A 10 2.18 1.20 -0.74
CA LEU A 10 1.69 1.97 0.40
C LEU A 10 2.79 2.92 0.84
N MET A 11 2.51 4.22 0.83
CA MET A 11 3.46 5.27 1.22
C MET A 11 3.03 5.93 2.53
N GLN A 12 3.97 6.01 3.47
CA GLN A 12 3.80 6.76 4.70
C GLN A 12 3.56 8.25 4.42
N LYS A 13 2.66 8.87 5.19
CA LYS A 13 2.50 10.33 5.23
C LYS A 13 3.84 11.04 5.48
N SER A 14 4.29 11.83 4.51
CA SER A 14 5.61 12.46 4.56
C SER A 14 5.55 13.89 4.01
N VAL A 15 5.48 14.85 4.94
CA VAL A 15 5.28 16.30 4.71
C VAL A 15 6.29 16.94 3.72
N LEU A 16 7.46 16.32 3.52
CA LEU A 16 8.53 16.83 2.66
C LEU A 16 8.52 16.30 1.21
N ASN A 17 7.75 15.26 0.90
CA ASN A 17 7.81 14.59 -0.42
C ASN A 17 6.63 14.90 -1.34
N ASP A 18 5.63 15.64 -0.87
CA ASP A 18 4.37 15.87 -1.60
C ASP A 18 4.55 16.38 -3.03
N ALA A 19 5.43 17.38 -3.24
CA ALA A 19 5.62 18.03 -4.54
C ALA A 19 6.29 17.13 -5.61
N VAL A 20 7.14 16.18 -5.20
CA VAL A 20 7.81 15.24 -6.12
C VAL A 20 6.92 14.03 -6.42
N THR A 21 5.96 13.76 -5.54
CA THR A 21 5.13 12.55 -5.56
C THR A 21 3.99 12.64 -6.57
N ASP A 22 3.56 13.83 -7.01
CA ASP A 22 2.44 13.94 -7.97
C ASP A 22 2.84 13.47 -9.38
N LEU A 23 3.96 14.00 -9.89
CA LEU A 23 4.57 13.55 -11.15
C LEU A 23 4.91 12.06 -11.10
N LEU A 24 5.49 11.59 -9.99
CA LEU A 24 5.82 10.18 -9.79
C LEU A 24 4.57 9.29 -9.74
N SER A 25 3.48 9.75 -9.12
CA SER A 25 2.20 9.07 -9.07
C SER A 25 1.62 8.89 -10.46
N LEU A 26 1.64 9.92 -11.31
CA LEU A 26 1.19 9.82 -12.69
C LEU A 26 2.00 8.78 -13.49
N TYR A 27 3.32 8.72 -13.27
CA TYR A 27 4.17 7.69 -13.87
C TYR A 27 3.88 6.28 -13.34
N LEU A 28 3.58 6.13 -12.05
CA LEU A 28 3.26 4.85 -11.41
C LEU A 28 1.86 4.34 -11.82
N THR A 29 0.88 5.23 -11.96
CA THR A 29 -0.45 4.89 -12.53
C THR A 29 -0.31 4.41 -13.97
N LYS A 30 0.52 5.07 -14.80
CA LYS A 30 0.84 4.58 -16.15
C LYS A 30 1.56 3.24 -16.14
N ALA A 31 2.30 2.91 -15.08
CA ALA A 31 2.91 1.62 -14.87
C ALA A 31 1.94 0.54 -14.34
N LYS A 32 0.64 0.84 -14.21
CA LYS A 32 -0.41 -0.02 -13.64
C LYS A 32 -0.17 -0.40 -12.18
N MET A 33 0.40 0.52 -11.40
CA MET A 33 0.59 0.35 -9.96
C MET A 33 -0.38 1.24 -9.20
N LEU A 34 -1.09 0.67 -8.22
CA LEU A 34 -1.91 1.42 -7.27
C LEU A 34 -0.99 2.01 -6.20
N VAL A 35 -1.05 3.33 -6.00
CA VAL A 35 -0.25 4.04 -5.01
C VAL A 35 -1.18 4.67 -4.00
N ILE A 36 -1.13 4.20 -2.77
CA ILE A 36 -1.89 4.75 -1.64
C ILE A 36 -0.93 5.62 -0.84
N LYS A 37 -1.22 6.91 -0.82
CA LYS A 37 -0.44 7.91 -0.09
C LYS A 37 -1.04 8.11 1.31
N ASP A 38 -0.32 8.84 2.16
CA ASP A 38 -0.80 9.30 3.47
C ASP A 38 -1.13 8.22 4.50
N VAL A 39 -0.48 7.06 4.44
CA VAL A 39 -0.62 6.03 5.48
C VAL A 39 -0.05 6.56 6.80
N GLU A 40 -0.83 6.46 7.87
CA GLU A 40 -0.42 6.93 9.19
C GLU A 40 0.74 6.09 9.74
N ARG A 41 1.69 6.74 10.43
CA ARG A 41 2.92 6.06 10.91
C ARG A 41 2.63 4.90 11.86
N HIS A 42 1.57 5.02 12.66
CA HIS A 42 1.18 3.98 13.60
C HIS A 42 0.56 2.76 12.91
N ASP A 43 -0.14 2.98 11.79
CA ASP A 43 -0.75 1.91 10.98
C ASP A 43 0.28 1.09 10.21
N ILE A 44 1.45 1.65 9.89
CA ILE A 44 2.50 0.91 9.18
C ILE A 44 2.83 -0.39 9.91
N LYS A 45 2.95 -0.36 11.25
CA LYS A 45 3.26 -1.56 12.03
C LYS A 45 2.15 -2.61 11.92
N PHE A 46 0.89 -2.15 11.92
CA PHE A 46 -0.27 -3.01 11.77
C PHE A 46 -0.32 -3.65 10.38
N ILE A 47 -0.12 -2.85 9.34
CA ILE A 47 -0.09 -3.28 7.94
C ILE A 47 1.06 -4.26 7.70
N THR A 48 2.27 -3.97 8.16
CA THR A 48 3.43 -4.86 7.97
C THR A 48 3.23 -6.21 8.67
N ASN A 49 2.59 -6.20 9.86
CA ASN A 49 2.26 -7.44 10.57
C ASN A 49 1.16 -8.22 9.85
N THR A 50 0.13 -7.53 9.35
CA THR A 50 -1.02 -8.12 8.65
C THR A 50 -0.58 -8.77 7.33
N LEU A 51 0.24 -8.05 6.55
CA LEU A 51 0.74 -8.47 5.24
C LEU A 51 2.02 -9.30 5.31
N ASN A 52 2.59 -9.49 6.51
CA ASN A 52 3.87 -10.15 6.75
C ASN A 52 5.00 -9.61 5.86
N CYS A 53 5.01 -8.31 5.62
CA CYS A 53 5.98 -7.61 4.77
C CYS A 53 6.90 -6.72 5.61
N LEU A 54 8.08 -6.40 5.08
CA LEU A 54 9.02 -5.50 5.74
C LEU A 54 8.83 -4.08 5.21
N PRO A 55 8.74 -3.06 6.08
CA PRO A 55 8.69 -1.67 5.64
C PRO A 55 10.03 -1.30 5.02
N ILE A 56 9.99 -0.68 3.83
CA ILE A 56 11.19 -0.26 3.10
C ILE A 56 11.34 1.25 3.28
N VAL A 57 12.49 1.68 3.81
CA VAL A 57 12.76 3.10 4.13
C VAL A 57 13.42 3.83 2.95
N ASN A 58 14.21 3.13 2.15
CA ASN A 58 14.91 3.72 1.00
C ASN A 58 14.63 2.91 -0.26
N ILE A 59 14.50 3.61 -1.39
CA ILE A 59 14.26 3.02 -2.72
C ILE A 59 15.44 2.12 -3.14
N GLU A 60 16.65 2.40 -2.65
CA GLU A 60 17.85 1.58 -2.90
C GLU A 60 17.79 0.22 -2.17
N TYR A 61 17.11 0.16 -1.02
CA TYR A 61 16.84 -1.09 -0.29
C TYR A 61 15.56 -1.78 -0.78
N PHE A 62 15.02 -1.39 -1.95
CA PHE A 62 13.90 -2.06 -2.59
C PHE A 62 14.35 -3.40 -3.22
N HIS A 63 15.03 -4.23 -2.43
CA HIS A 63 15.31 -5.62 -2.73
C HIS A 63 14.19 -6.46 -2.13
N LEU A 64 13.71 -7.41 -2.94
CA LEU A 64 12.49 -8.20 -2.81
C LEU A 64 12.46 -9.17 -1.60
N GLN A 65 12.90 -8.76 -0.41
CA GLN A 65 13.13 -9.72 0.65
C GLN A 65 11.85 -10.32 1.24
N LYS A 66 10.68 -9.66 1.11
CA LYS A 66 9.35 -10.22 1.42
C LYS A 66 8.22 -9.47 0.69
N PRO A 67 7.97 -9.72 -0.61
CA PRO A 67 6.74 -9.25 -1.23
C PRO A 67 5.55 -9.97 -0.59
N TRP A 68 4.46 -9.25 -0.35
CA TRP A 68 3.18 -9.83 0.02
C TRP A 68 2.34 -10.04 -1.24
N PHE A 69 1.45 -11.02 -1.20
CA PHE A 69 0.56 -11.33 -2.31
C PHE A 69 -0.89 -11.19 -1.85
N ALA A 70 -1.71 -10.54 -2.67
CA ALA A 70 -3.17 -10.57 -2.57
C ALA A 70 -3.79 -10.94 -3.91
N ASP A 71 -4.94 -11.62 -3.84
CA ASP A 71 -5.67 -12.03 -5.03
C ASP A 71 -6.48 -10.88 -5.64
N ILE A 72 -7.13 -10.04 -4.81
CA ILE A 72 -7.99 -8.96 -5.29
C ILE A 72 -7.74 -7.71 -4.47
N VAL A 73 -7.49 -6.59 -5.15
CA VAL A 73 -7.38 -5.26 -4.56
C VAL A 73 -8.24 -4.30 -5.34
N GLU A 74 -9.21 -3.70 -4.66
CA GLU A 74 -10.22 -2.84 -5.25
C GLU A 74 -10.39 -1.60 -4.37
N GLU A 75 -10.56 -0.45 -5.01
CA GLU A 75 -10.94 0.78 -4.34
C GLU A 75 -12.45 0.90 -4.43
N VAL A 76 -13.11 0.93 -3.26
CA VAL A 76 -14.56 1.04 -3.12
C VAL A 76 -14.86 2.42 -2.56
N SER A 77 -15.52 3.26 -3.35
CA SER A 77 -16.07 4.53 -2.88
C SER A 77 -17.30 4.25 -2.01
N CYS A 78 -17.23 4.55 -0.72
CA CYS A 78 -18.35 4.41 0.22
C CYS A 78 -18.77 5.81 0.68
N GLY A 79 -19.68 6.44 -0.05
CA GLY A 79 -20.07 7.85 0.18
C GLY A 79 -18.97 8.82 -0.27
N ASP A 80 -18.57 9.72 0.63
CA ASP A 80 -17.52 10.74 0.39
C ASP A 80 -16.09 10.20 0.59
N GLU A 81 -15.94 8.95 1.05
CA GLU A 81 -14.64 8.35 1.36
C GLU A 81 -14.30 7.19 0.41
N ASN A 82 -13.04 7.12 -0.01
CA ASN A 82 -12.52 6.01 -0.79
C ASN A 82 -11.85 4.99 0.14
N ILE A 83 -12.34 3.76 0.11
CA ILE A 83 -11.84 2.66 0.94
C ILE A 83 -11.14 1.65 0.04
N VAL A 84 -9.87 1.37 0.30
CA VAL A 84 -9.16 0.30 -0.41
C VAL A 84 -9.39 -1.03 0.30
N LYS A 85 -10.04 -1.95 -0.40
CA LYS A 85 -10.29 -3.30 0.06
C LYS A 85 -9.27 -4.25 -0.56
N ILE A 86 -8.49 -4.90 0.30
CA ILE A 86 -7.52 -5.93 -0.08
C ILE A 86 -8.06 -7.27 0.40
N THR A 87 -8.24 -8.23 -0.50
CA THR A 87 -8.73 -9.58 -0.18
C THR A 87 -7.84 -10.67 -0.79
N GLY A 88 -7.86 -11.86 -0.17
CA GLY A 88 -7.03 -12.98 -0.58
C GLY A 88 -5.54 -12.80 -0.27
N ILE A 89 -5.21 -12.21 0.88
CA ILE A 89 -3.82 -12.05 1.33
C ILE A 89 -3.24 -13.42 1.66
N LYS A 90 -2.19 -13.85 0.95
CA LYS A 90 -1.46 -15.08 1.25
C LYS A 90 -0.57 -14.85 2.48
N ASN A 91 -0.64 -15.76 3.45
CA ASN A 91 0.08 -15.68 4.75
C ASN A 91 -0.32 -14.47 5.61
N MET A 92 -1.62 -14.16 5.68
CA MET A 92 -2.15 -13.19 6.64
C MET A 92 -1.94 -13.68 8.08
N THR A 93 -1.55 -12.78 8.97
CA THR A 93 -1.55 -13.07 10.42
C THR A 93 -2.97 -12.99 11.00
N ASN A 94 -3.14 -13.34 12.28
CA ASN A 94 -4.45 -13.31 12.97
C ASN A 94 -4.92 -11.86 13.20
N THR A 95 -5.36 -11.19 12.14
CA THR A 95 -5.81 -9.81 12.15
C THR A 95 -7.14 -9.70 11.44
N THR A 96 -8.11 -9.02 12.05
CA THR A 96 -9.42 -8.79 11.46
C THR A 96 -9.63 -7.28 11.36
N ASN A 97 -9.94 -6.82 10.16
CA ASN A 97 -10.25 -5.41 9.90
C ASN A 97 -11.78 -5.27 9.81
N VAL A 98 -12.35 -4.42 10.66
CA VAL A 98 -13.78 -4.09 10.63
C VAL A 98 -13.89 -2.64 10.20
N VAL A 99 -14.59 -2.42 9.09
CA VAL A 99 -14.96 -1.07 8.65
C VAL A 99 -16.33 -0.77 9.23
N ILE A 100 -16.41 0.28 10.05
CA ILE A 100 -17.66 0.80 10.58
C ILE A 100 -18.02 2.00 9.74
N HIS A 101 -19.17 1.91 9.06
CA HIS A 101 -19.78 2.98 8.29
C HIS A 101 -21.13 3.28 8.94
N GLY A 102 -21.45 4.57 9.14
CA GLY A 102 -22.68 5.05 9.75
C GLY A 102 -23.02 6.46 9.29
#